data_AF-A0A2E7DJ68-F1
#
_entry.id   AF-A0A2E7DJ68-F1
#
_cell.length_a   1.000
_cell.length_b   1.000
_cell.length_c   1.000
_cell.angle_alpha   90.00
_cell.angle_beta   90.00
_cell.angle_gamma   90.00
#
_symmetry.space_group_name_H-M   'P 1'
#
loop_
_entity.id
_entity.type
_entity.pdbx_description
1 polymer ?
#
loop_
_entity_poly.entity_id
_entity_poly.type
_entity_poly.pdbx_seq_one_letter_code
_entity_poly.pdbx_strand_id
1 'polypeptide(L)'
;MWIQLTGMSSIVASLMFVALEMRQSQRIALVSQIQERSYAATEETSAFTEANLDWFSVKFSIPPKSQLTTEQKAARNSENASWFFYEADYFQYSQGLMTDAVWQAKLRAMEFNLKRCEYPEIYEVRSELVQIELKDILDQMPSQCEK
;
A
#
# COMPACT_ATOMS: atom_id res chain seq x y z
N MET A 1 -31.23 -22.60 -40.82
CA MET A 1 -30.24 -21.50 -40.82
C MET A 1 -30.36 -20.62 -39.57
N TRP A 2 -31.53 -20.05 -39.25
CA TRP A 2 -31.73 -19.20 -38.06
C TRP A 2 -31.34 -19.85 -36.72
N ILE A 3 -31.71 -21.12 -36.48
CA ILE A 3 -31.42 -21.84 -35.22
C ILE A 3 -29.91 -22.08 -35.02
N GLN A 4 -29.15 -22.28 -36.10
CA GLN A 4 -27.70 -22.45 -36.00
C GLN A 4 -27.00 -21.14 -35.63
N LEU A 5 -27.49 -20.03 -36.19
CA LEU A 5 -26.94 -18.70 -35.93
C LEU A 5 -27.22 -18.24 -34.49
N THR A 6 -28.41 -18.54 -33.95
CA THR A 6 -28.72 -18.29 -32.53
C THR A 6 -27.91 -19.21 -31.60
N GLY A 7 -27.71 -20.48 -31.97
CA GLY A 7 -26.88 -21.40 -31.22
C GLY A 7 -25.41 -20.94 -31.10
N MET A 8 -24.80 -20.53 -32.22
CA MET A 8 -23.43 -19.99 -32.21
C MET A 8 -23.34 -18.69 -31.42
N SER A 9 -24.33 -17.80 -31.54
CA SER A 9 -24.37 -16.55 -30.79
C SER A 9 -24.44 -16.79 -29.27
N SER A 10 -25.19 -17.81 -28.83
CA SER A 10 -25.28 -18.20 -27.42
C SER A 10 -23.93 -18.65 -26.85
N ILE A 11 -23.16 -19.45 -27.61
CA ILE A 11 -21.82 -19.90 -27.21
C ILE A 11 -20.85 -18.72 -27.12
N VAL A 12 -20.89 -17.80 -28.08
CA VAL A 12 -20.03 -16.61 -28.03
C VAL A 12 -20.40 -15.73 -26.82
N ALA A 13 -21.68 -15.56 -26.54
CA ALA A 13 -22.14 -14.82 -25.35
C ALA A 13 -21.67 -15.45 -24.04
N SER A 14 -21.73 -16.78 -23.90
CA SER A 14 -21.23 -17.45 -22.68
C SER A 14 -19.71 -17.33 -22.52
N LEU A 15 -18.94 -17.45 -23.62
CA LEU A 15 -17.49 -17.28 -23.58
C LEU A 15 -17.08 -15.85 -23.21
N MET A 16 -17.79 -14.83 -23.72
CA MET A 16 -17.54 -13.43 -23.34
C MET A 16 -17.78 -13.21 -21.84
N PHE A 17 -18.84 -13.78 -21.28
CA PHE A 17 -19.13 -13.67 -19.86
C PHE A 17 -18.01 -14.30 -19.00
N VAL A 18 -17.58 -15.52 -19.34
CA VAL A 18 -16.47 -16.19 -18.64
C VAL A 18 -15.17 -15.38 -18.74
N ALA A 19 -14.87 -14.81 -19.90
CA ALA A 19 -13.67 -13.99 -20.07
C ALA A 19 -13.69 -12.74 -19.16
N LEU A 20 -14.85 -12.12 -18.95
CA LEU A 20 -15.01 -10.99 -18.04
C LEU A 20 -14.83 -11.41 -16.57
N GLU A 21 -15.44 -12.53 -16.16
CA GLU A 21 -15.28 -13.07 -14.80
C GLU A 21 -13.81 -13.42 -14.50
N MET A 22 -13.12 -14.11 -15.42
CA MET A 22 -11.72 -14.48 -15.25
C MET A 22 -10.80 -13.25 -15.11
N ARG A 23 -11.07 -12.17 -15.86
CA ARG A 23 -10.34 -10.90 -15.72
C ARG A 23 -10.53 -10.29 -14.33
N GLN A 24 -11.75 -10.33 -13.80
CA GLN A 24 -12.04 -9.85 -12.45
C GLN A 24 -11.35 -10.72 -11.39
N SER A 25 -11.41 -12.05 -11.52
CA SER A 25 -10.71 -12.98 -10.61
C SER A 25 -9.20 -12.75 -10.59
N GLN A 26 -8.58 -12.55 -11.76
CA GLN A 26 -7.16 -12.24 -11.86
C GLN A 26 -6.82 -10.93 -11.15
N ARG A 27 -7.65 -9.89 -11.31
CA ARG A 27 -7.46 -8.59 -10.64
C ARG A 27 -7.53 -8.71 -9.12
N ILE A 28 -8.52 -9.44 -8.60
CA ILE A 28 -8.68 -9.70 -7.16
C ILE A 28 -7.46 -10.47 -6.64
N ALA A 29 -7.03 -11.53 -7.34
CA ALA A 29 -5.87 -12.32 -6.96
C ALA A 29 -4.58 -11.49 -6.86
N LEU A 30 -4.36 -10.55 -7.80
CA LEU A 30 -3.21 -9.66 -7.77
C LEU A 30 -3.23 -8.71 -6.55
N VAL A 31 -4.40 -8.13 -6.23
CA VAL A 31 -4.54 -7.31 -5.03
C VAL A 31 -4.29 -8.14 -3.77
N SER A 32 -4.85 -9.34 -3.66
CA SER A 32 -4.62 -10.23 -2.52
C SER A 32 -3.14 -10.55 -2.35
N GLN A 33 -2.42 -10.80 -3.44
CA GLN A 33 -0.97 -11.06 -3.40
C GLN A 33 -0.18 -9.86 -2.87
N ILE A 34 -0.53 -8.63 -3.27
CA ILE A 34 0.12 -7.41 -2.77
C ILE A 34 -0.20 -7.20 -1.28
N GLN A 35 -1.43 -7.49 -0.86
CA GLN A 35 -1.82 -7.43 0.55
C GLN A 35 -1.03 -8.44 1.40
N GLU A 36 -0.86 -9.68 0.93
CA GLU A 36 -0.03 -10.70 1.59
C GLU A 36 1.44 -10.26 1.73
N ARG A 37 2.00 -9.64 0.67
CA ARG A 37 3.36 -9.08 0.71
C ARG A 37 3.49 -7.94 1.72
N SER A 38 2.48 -7.07 1.79
CA SER A 38 2.42 -6.02 2.82
C SER A 38 2.44 -6.64 4.22
N TYR A 39 1.63 -7.68 4.47
CA TYR A 39 1.61 -8.35 5.77
C TYR A 39 2.96 -8.98 6.13
N ALA A 40 3.58 -9.70 5.20
CA ALA A 40 4.91 -10.28 5.42
C ALA A 40 5.97 -9.20 5.75
N ALA A 41 5.92 -8.04 5.09
CA ALA A 41 6.83 -6.93 5.39
C ALA A 41 6.57 -6.32 6.78
N THR A 42 5.30 -6.25 7.23
CA THR A 42 4.96 -5.81 8.59
C THR A 42 5.36 -6.83 9.66
N GLU A 43 5.31 -8.13 9.35
CA GLU A 43 5.81 -9.21 10.22
C GLU A 43 7.33 -9.11 10.39
N GLU A 44 8.06 -8.90 9.30
CA GLU A 44 9.50 -8.63 9.37
C GLU A 44 9.77 -7.40 10.24
N THR A 45 9.03 -6.30 10.05
CA THR A 45 9.19 -5.08 10.85
C THR A 45 8.87 -5.31 12.33
N SER A 46 7.90 -6.18 12.63
CA SER A 46 7.56 -6.60 13.99
C SER A 46 8.67 -7.41 14.63
N ALA A 47 9.30 -8.34 13.90
CA ALA A 47 10.45 -9.11 14.39
C ALA A 47 11.65 -8.21 14.77
N PHE A 48 11.90 -7.15 14.02
CA PHE A 48 12.90 -6.13 14.40
C PHE A 48 12.51 -5.40 15.68
N THR A 49 11.23 -5.08 15.85
CA THR A 49 10.70 -4.44 17.05
C THR A 49 10.89 -5.34 18.28
N GLU A 50 10.58 -6.63 18.17
CA GLU A 50 10.78 -7.62 19.24
C GLU A 50 12.26 -7.77 19.61
N ALA A 51 13.16 -7.66 18.63
CA ALA A 51 14.61 -7.67 18.84
C ALA A 51 15.18 -6.34 19.38
N ASN A 52 14.35 -5.31 19.62
CA ASN A 52 14.77 -3.96 19.99
C ASN A 52 15.74 -3.33 18.97
N LEU A 53 15.49 -3.56 17.69
CA LEU A 53 16.24 -3.03 16.55
C LEU A 53 15.38 -2.05 15.74
N ASP A 54 16.04 -1.06 15.13
CA ASP A 54 15.39 -0.13 14.20
C ASP A 54 15.47 -0.72 12.78
N TRP A 55 14.34 -1.14 12.22
CA TRP A 55 14.24 -1.74 10.90
C TRP A 55 14.77 -0.80 9.82
N PHE A 56 14.39 0.49 9.90
CA PHE A 56 14.78 1.50 8.92
C PHE A 56 16.30 1.66 8.82
N SER A 57 16.98 1.84 9.95
CA SER A 57 18.42 2.03 9.98
C SER A 57 19.17 0.83 9.40
N VAL A 58 18.70 -0.38 9.69
CA VAL A 58 19.33 -1.61 9.18
C VAL A 58 19.08 -1.78 7.68
N LYS A 59 17.84 -1.56 7.21
CA LYS A 59 17.48 -1.80 5.82
C LYS A 59 18.04 -0.78 4.85
N PHE A 60 18.03 0.49 5.22
CA PHE A 60 18.54 1.56 4.36
C PHE A 60 19.99 1.92 4.64
N SER A 61 20.62 1.31 5.66
CA SER A 61 21.97 1.67 6.10
C SER A 61 22.11 3.16 6.44
N ILE A 62 21.04 3.76 6.98
CA ILE A 62 20.98 5.17 7.41
C ILE A 62 20.90 5.19 8.94
N PRO A 63 22.00 5.48 9.65
CA PRO A 63 21.98 5.51 11.11
C PRO A 63 21.18 6.71 11.64
N PRO A 64 20.57 6.61 12.83
CA PRO A 64 19.88 7.72 13.45
C PRO A 64 20.89 8.79 13.90
N LYS A 65 20.47 10.06 13.93
CA LYS A 65 21.32 11.20 14.35
C LYS A 65 21.76 11.12 15.81
N SER A 66 21.01 10.39 16.63
CA SER A 66 21.27 10.16 18.05
C SER A 66 20.89 8.73 18.43
N GLN A 67 21.36 8.29 19.61
CA GLN A 67 20.93 7.02 20.17
C GLN A 67 19.41 7.01 20.37
N LEU A 68 18.74 6.01 19.79
CA LEU A 68 17.29 5.82 19.91
C LEU A 68 16.95 5.06 21.20
N THR A 69 15.90 5.50 21.90
CA THR A 69 15.26 4.70 22.96
C THR A 69 14.49 3.53 22.35
N THR A 70 14.11 2.54 23.19
CA THR A 70 13.28 1.41 22.76
C THR A 70 11.96 1.89 22.15
N GLU A 71 11.33 2.89 22.77
CA GLU A 71 10.06 3.48 22.32
C GLU A 71 10.21 4.17 20.96
N GLN A 72 11.31 4.89 20.76
CA GLN A 72 11.58 5.54 19.46
C GLN A 72 11.82 4.53 18.34
N LYS A 73 12.53 3.43 18.61
CA LYS A 73 12.69 2.35 17.62
C LYS A 73 11.35 1.70 17.29
N ALA A 74 10.52 1.43 18.29
CA ALA A 74 9.19 0.87 18.09
C ALA A 74 8.28 1.80 17.28
N ALA A 75 8.31 3.11 17.56
CA ALA A 75 7.56 4.11 16.79
C ALA A 75 8.02 4.17 15.33
N ARG A 76 9.33 4.24 15.08
CA ARG A 76 9.89 4.21 13.71
C ARG A 76 9.54 2.93 12.94
N ASN A 77 9.57 1.78 13.62
CA ASN A 77 9.15 0.52 13.02
C ASN A 77 7.65 0.53 12.69
N SER A 78 6.80 1.04 13.58
CA SER A 78 5.36 1.21 13.35
C SER A 78 5.06 2.12 12.15
N GLU A 79 5.82 3.21 12.00
CA GLU A 79 5.72 4.09 10.84
C GLU A 79 6.10 3.36 9.54
N ASN A 80 7.20 2.60 9.53
CA ASN A 80 7.58 1.79 8.36
C ASN A 80 6.56 0.68 8.03
N ALA A 81 5.98 0.03 9.04
CA ALA A 81 4.90 -0.93 8.86
C ALA A 81 3.69 -0.27 8.17
N SER A 82 3.36 0.96 8.57
CA SER A 82 2.25 1.73 8.01
C SER A 82 2.46 2.06 6.53
N TRP A 83 3.69 2.34 6.10
CA TRP A 83 4.00 2.56 4.68
C TRP A 83 3.62 1.37 3.79
N PHE A 84 3.86 0.14 4.22
CA PHE A 84 3.46 -1.04 3.45
C PHE A 84 1.94 -1.12 3.28
N PHE A 85 1.17 -0.76 4.32
CA PHE A 85 -0.28 -0.68 4.21
C PHE A 85 -0.73 0.42 3.25
N TYR A 86 -0.07 1.57 3.25
CA TYR A 86 -0.44 2.67 2.35
C TYR A 86 -0.22 2.33 0.88
N GLU A 87 0.87 1.64 0.56
CA GLU A 87 1.14 1.14 -0.78
C GLU A 87 0.11 0.09 -1.22
N ALA A 88 -0.24 -0.85 -0.33
CA ALA A 88 -1.24 -1.88 -0.60
C ALA A 88 -2.66 -1.30 -0.74
N ASP A 89 -3.04 -0.36 0.13
CA ASP A 89 -4.32 0.33 0.10
C ASP A 89 -4.46 1.14 -1.20
N TYR A 90 -3.42 1.89 -1.60
CA TYR A 90 -3.40 2.62 -2.86
C TYR A 90 -3.53 1.68 -4.04
N PHE A 91 -2.78 0.57 -4.05
CA PHE A 91 -2.88 -0.42 -5.11
C PHE A 91 -4.30 -0.96 -5.23
N GLN A 92 -4.92 -1.36 -4.12
CA GLN A 92 -6.30 -1.84 -4.09
C GLN A 92 -7.30 -0.79 -4.61
N TYR A 93 -7.11 0.49 -4.27
CA TYR A 93 -7.91 1.60 -4.77
C TYR A 93 -7.73 1.83 -6.27
N SER A 94 -6.48 1.85 -6.77
CA SER A 94 -6.18 1.96 -8.20
C SER A 94 -6.78 0.79 -9.00
N GLN A 95 -6.93 -0.37 -8.35
CA GLN A 95 -7.60 -1.53 -8.90
C GLN A 95 -9.13 -1.48 -8.71
N GLY A 96 -9.75 -0.35 -8.37
CA GLY A 96 -11.21 -0.22 -8.23
C GLY A 96 -11.83 -1.25 -7.28
N LEU A 97 -11.02 -1.82 -6.38
CA LEU A 97 -11.41 -2.83 -5.38
C LEU A 97 -11.50 -2.20 -3.99
N MET A 98 -11.48 -0.88 -3.90
CA MET A 98 -11.77 -0.06 -2.72
C MET A 98 -12.72 1.08 -3.12
N THR A 99 -13.72 1.36 -2.29
CA THR A 99 -14.65 2.46 -2.54
C THR A 99 -13.99 3.80 -2.24
N ASP A 100 -14.45 4.87 -2.92
CA ASP A 100 -13.95 6.22 -2.67
C ASP A 100 -14.09 6.64 -1.20
N ALA A 101 -15.21 6.29 -0.55
CA ALA A 101 -15.42 6.61 0.86
C ALA A 101 -14.36 5.99 1.79
N VAL A 102 -13.95 4.75 1.52
CA VAL A 102 -12.88 4.09 2.28
C VAL A 102 -11.53 4.73 1.95
N TRP A 103 -11.26 4.99 0.66
CA TRP A 103 -10.02 5.64 0.24
C TRP A 103 -9.83 7.02 0.87
N GLN A 104 -10.87 7.86 0.88
CA GLN A 104 -10.85 9.17 1.53
C GLN A 104 -10.64 9.08 3.04
N ALA A 105 -11.06 8.00 3.70
CA ALA A 105 -10.74 7.76 5.10
C ALA A 105 -9.26 7.39 5.29
N LYS A 106 -8.70 6.56 4.39
CA LYS A 106 -7.28 6.20 4.39
C LYS A 106 -6.39 7.41 4.14
N LEU A 107 -6.73 8.28 3.19
CA LEU A 107 -5.98 9.52 2.92
C LEU A 107 -5.87 10.42 4.15
N ARG A 108 -6.96 10.61 4.90
CA ARG A 108 -6.94 11.36 6.16
C ARG A 108 -6.03 10.72 7.21
N ALA A 109 -5.99 9.39 7.27
CA ALA A 109 -5.06 8.69 8.15
C ALA A 109 -3.60 8.86 7.69
N MET A 110 -3.32 8.79 6.39
CA MET A 110 -1.98 9.04 5.83
C MET A 110 -1.51 10.46 6.15
N GLU A 111 -2.36 11.47 5.92
CA GLU A 111 -2.08 12.87 6.27
C GLU A 111 -1.75 13.04 7.76
N PHE A 112 -2.50 12.34 8.62
CA PHE A 112 -2.28 12.42 10.06
C PHE A 112 -0.98 11.74 10.54
N ASN A 113 -0.55 10.66 9.88
CA ASN A 113 0.60 9.85 10.31
C ASN A 113 1.91 10.23 9.57
N LEU A 114 1.88 10.31 8.24
CA LEU A 114 3.08 10.47 7.41
C LEU A 114 3.67 11.89 7.44
N LYS A 115 2.83 12.90 7.63
CA LYS A 115 3.25 14.30 7.59
C LYS A 115 3.53 14.86 8.99
N ARG A 116 3.82 13.98 9.96
CA ARG A 116 4.36 14.34 11.27
C ARG A 116 5.85 14.65 11.19
N CYS A 117 6.36 15.40 12.14
CA CYS A 117 7.74 15.94 12.11
C CYS A 117 8.74 15.09 12.88
N GLU A 118 8.31 13.95 13.40
CA GLU A 118 9.13 13.15 14.31
C GLU A 118 10.24 12.38 13.58
N TYR A 119 9.98 11.89 12.36
CA TYR A 119 10.91 11.07 11.58
C TYR A 119 10.98 11.46 10.10
N PRO A 120 11.42 12.68 9.76
CA PRO A 120 11.43 13.19 8.40
C PRO A 120 12.23 12.31 7.42
N GLU A 121 13.32 11.70 7.89
CA GLU A 121 14.15 10.82 7.06
C GLU A 121 13.42 9.58 6.56
N ILE A 122 12.44 9.07 7.32
CA ILE A 122 11.63 7.93 6.90
C ILE A 122 10.74 8.36 5.74
N TYR A 123 10.09 9.52 5.86
CA TYR A 123 9.24 10.05 4.79
C TYR A 123 10.05 10.34 3.52
N GLU A 124 11.18 11.02 3.65
CA GLU A 124 12.07 11.36 2.53
C GLU A 124 12.50 10.13 1.74
N VAL A 125 12.87 9.04 2.42
CA VAL A 125 13.27 7.81 1.74
C VAL A 125 12.06 7.04 1.20
N ARG A 126 11.03 6.82 2.02
CA ARG A 126 9.90 5.96 1.64
C ARG A 126 9.05 6.56 0.52
N SER A 127 8.85 7.88 0.51
CA SER A 127 8.05 8.57 -0.51
C SER A 127 8.65 8.47 -1.92
N GLU A 128 9.96 8.22 -2.05
CA GLU A 128 10.63 8.01 -3.34
C GLU A 128 10.56 6.55 -3.81
N LEU A 129 10.09 5.62 -2.96
CA LEU A 129 10.04 4.18 -3.24
C LEU A 129 8.64 3.68 -3.59
N VAL A 130 7.61 4.52 -3.43
CA VAL A 130 6.23 4.20 -3.78
C VAL A 130 5.95 4.40 -5.27
N GLN A 131 4.78 3.94 -5.73
CA GLN A 131 4.30 4.25 -7.08
C GLN A 131 4.19 5.77 -7.29
N ILE A 132 4.57 6.26 -8.47
CA ILE A 132 4.65 7.70 -8.75
C ILE A 132 3.32 8.42 -8.50
N GLU A 133 2.20 7.77 -8.81
CA GLU A 133 0.88 8.33 -8.60
C GLU A 133 0.52 8.42 -7.11
N LEU A 134 0.99 7.49 -6.28
CA LEU A 134 0.85 7.61 -4.83
C LEU A 134 1.72 8.75 -4.30
N LYS A 135 2.95 8.88 -4.81
CA LYS A 135 3.83 10.00 -4.45
C LYS A 135 3.18 11.35 -4.77
N ASP A 136 2.62 11.51 -5.97
CA ASP A 136 1.93 12.73 -6.38
C ASP A 136 0.78 13.10 -5.42
N ILE A 137 0.04 12.10 -4.94
CA ILE A 137 -1.01 12.29 -3.92
C ILE A 137 -0.40 12.74 -2.58
N LEU A 138 0.68 12.10 -2.13
CA LEU A 138 1.35 12.43 -0.87
C LEU A 138 2.01 13.81 -0.89
N ASP A 139 2.51 14.26 -2.03
CA ASP A 139 3.14 15.56 -2.21
C ASP A 139 2.12 16.71 -2.15
N GLN A 140 0.86 16.43 -2.49
CA GLN A 140 -0.25 17.38 -2.39
C GLN A 140 -0.87 17.45 -0.98
N MET A 141 -0.59 16.47 -0.11
CA MET A 141 -1.09 16.49 1.27
C MET A 141 -0.44 17.62 2.08
N PRO A 142 -1.21 18.32 2.94
CA PRO A 142 -0.65 19.35 3.80
C PRO A 142 0.35 18.73 4.78
N SER A 143 1.45 19.44 5.02
CA SER A 143 2.43 19.05 6.04
C SER A 143 2.01 19.60 7.40
N GLN A 144 2.16 18.81 8.48
CA GLN A 144 1.99 19.31 9.85
C GLN A 144 3.28 19.95 10.40
N CYS A 145 4.36 19.92 9.63
CA CYS A 145 5.61 20.59 10.00
C CYS A 145 5.53 22.06 9.65
N GLU A 146 5.64 22.91 10.67
CA GLU A 146 5.78 24.34 10.49
C GLU A 146 6.93 24.64 9.52
N LYS A 147 6.70 25.60 8.62
CA LYS A 147 7.72 26.12 7.71
C LYS A 147 8.72 26.99 8.45
#